data_AF-A0A392SQI4-F1
#
_entry.id   AF-A0A392SQI4-F1
#
_cell.length_a   1.000
_cell.length_b   1.000
_cell.length_c   1.000
_cell.angle_alpha   90.00
_cell.angle_beta   90.00
_cell.angle_gamma   90.00
#
_symmetry.space_group_name_H-M   'P 1'
#
loop_
_entity.id
_entity.type
_entity.pdbx_description
1 polymer ?
#
loop_
_entity_poly.entity_id
_entity_poly.type
_entity_poly.pdbx_seq_one_letter_code
_entity_poly.pdbx_strand_id
1 'polypeptide(L)' 'MQAIVDVLESASLRLGPTKSHPDHYSVLQLKPSDASNRDLVRQQFKKLVRLLDPNKNKFPFADEALMRVREA' A
#
# COMPACT_ATOMS: atom_id res chain seq x y z
N MET A 1 7.43 -7.48 -9.67
CA MET A 1 6.14 -7.17 -10.32
C MET A 1 4.93 -7.40 -9.40
N GLN A 2 4.98 -8.30 -8.41
CA GLN A 2 3.84 -8.61 -7.53
C GLN A 2 3.34 -7.42 -6.68
N ALA A 3 4.25 -6.65 -6.06
CA ALA A 3 3.87 -5.56 -5.15
C ALA A 3 3.04 -4.42 -5.78
N ILE A 4 3.18 -4.15 -7.08
CA ILE A 4 2.36 -3.12 -7.76
C ILE A 4 0.91 -3.60 -7.86
N VAL A 5 0.72 -4.86 -8.27
CA VAL A 5 -0.61 -5.48 -8.40
C VAL A 5 -1.28 -5.55 -7.03
N ASP A 6 -0.59 -6.03 -6.01
CA ASP A 6 -1.13 -6.16 -4.66
C ASP A 6 -1.59 -4.81 -4.08
N VAL A 7 -0.81 -3.74 -4.30
CA VAL A 7 -1.12 -2.39 -3.80
C VAL A 7 -2.32 -1.80 -4.52
N LEU A 8 -2.39 -1.92 -5.85
CA LEU A 8 -3.50 -1.37 -6.64
C LEU A 8 -4.80 -2.15 -6.41
N GLU A 9 -4.72 -3.47 -6.30
CA GLU A 9 -5.86 -4.31 -5.93
C GLU A 9 -6.38 -3.92 -4.55
N SER A 10 -5.50 -3.84 -3.55
CA SER A 10 -5.87 -3.44 -2.19
C SER A 10 -6.47 -2.03 -2.12
N ALA A 11 -5.94 -1.09 -2.90
CA ALA A 11 -6.47 0.26 -2.97
C ALA A 11 -7.84 0.34 -3.67
N SER A 12 -8.19 -0.67 -4.47
CA SER A 12 -9.51 -0.80 -5.10
C SER A 12 -10.54 -1.47 -4.19
N LEU A 13 -10.08 -2.26 -3.20
CA LEU A 13 -10.91 -2.88 -2.18
C LEU A 13 -11.39 -1.82 -1.17
N ARG A 14 -12.71 -1.73 -0.99
CA ARG A 14 -13.35 -0.86 -0.01
C ARG A 14 -13.96 -1.72 1.08
N LEU A 15 -13.60 -1.48 2.33
CA LEU A 15 -14.14 -2.24 3.47
C LEU A 15 -15.52 -1.68 3.88
N GLY A 16 -16.55 -2.54 3.88
CA GLY A 16 -17.85 -2.30 4.54
C GLY A 16 -19.07 -2.04 3.63
N PRO A 17 -20.30 -2.14 4.19
CA PRO A 17 -21.57 -1.95 3.47
C PRO A 17 -21.76 -0.52 2.96
N THR A 18 -21.03 0.43 3.54
CA THR A 18 -20.90 1.82 3.07
C THR A 18 -19.48 1.99 2.57
N LYS A 19 -19.31 2.02 1.23
CA LYS A 19 -18.07 2.06 0.46
C LYS A 19 -17.17 3.29 0.71
N SER A 20 -16.87 3.64 1.96
CA SER A 20 -16.34 4.98 2.30
C SER A 20 -14.87 5.01 2.67
N HIS A 21 -14.23 3.89 3.02
CA HIS A 21 -12.83 3.91 3.44
C HIS A 21 -11.98 2.89 2.65
N PRO A 22 -10.88 3.34 2.02
CA PRO A 22 -9.88 2.46 1.43
C PRO A 22 -9.30 1.53 2.50
N ASP A 23 -8.98 0.29 2.15
CA ASP A 23 -8.26 -0.61 3.05
C ASP A 23 -6.77 -0.23 3.13
N HIS A 24 -6.46 0.76 3.97
CA HIS A 24 -5.11 1.27 4.17
C HIS A 24 -4.14 0.18 4.68
N TYR A 25 -4.65 -0.80 5.44
CA TYR A 25 -3.83 -1.89 5.95
C TYR A 25 -3.41 -2.83 4.82
N SER A 26 -4.35 -3.22 3.97
CA SER A 26 -4.04 -4.06 2.81
C SER A 26 -3.14 -3.34 1.80
N VAL A 27 -3.30 -2.02 1.61
CA VAL A 27 -2.37 -1.20 0.79
C VAL A 27 -0.95 -1.24 1.34
N LEU A 28 -0.78 -1.17 2.67
CA LEU A 28 0.52 -1.34 3.32
C LEU A 28 0.97 -2.80 3.42
N GLN A 29 0.16 -3.75 2.95
CA GLN A 29 0.38 -5.19 3.07
C GLN A 29 0.51 -5.64 4.54
N LEU A 30 -0.33 -5.05 5.40
CA LEU A 30 -0.39 -5.29 6.83
C LEU A 30 -1.75 -5.87 7.22
N LYS A 31 -1.77 -6.62 8.33
CA LYS A 31 -3.04 -7.02 8.94
C LYS A 31 -3.50 -5.93 9.90
N PRO A 32 -4.82 -5.77 10.13
CA PRO A 32 -5.32 -4.83 11.16
C PRO A 32 -4.74 -5.08 12.56
N SER A 33 -4.35 -6.31 12.89
CA SER A 33 -3.65 -6.65 14.13
C SER A 33 -2.29 -5.96 14.27
N ASP A 34 -1.61 -5.71 13.15
CA ASP A 34 -0.28 -5.11 13.11
C ASP A 34 -0.32 -3.58 13.30
N ALA A 35 -1.50 -2.97 13.20
CA ALA A 35 -1.71 -1.53 13.33
C ALA A 35 -1.24 -0.97 14.68
N SER A 36 -1.27 -1.80 15.72
CA SER A 36 -0.80 -1.44 17.07
C SER A 36 0.72 -1.24 17.13
N ASN A 37 1.48 -1.86 16.21
CA ASN A 37 2.94 -1.77 16.15
C ASN A 37 3.37 -0.69 15.15
N ARG A 38 3.50 0.55 15.64
CA ARG A 38 3.85 1.72 14.82
C ARG A 38 5.20 1.62 14.12
N ASP A 39 6.17 0.94 14.74
CA ASP A 39 7.49 0.74 14.13
C ASP A 39 7.43 -0.21 12.94
N LEU A 40 6.66 -1.29 13.07
CA LEU A 40 6.40 -2.22 11.98
C LEU A 40 5.71 -1.51 10.80
N VAL A 41 4.66 -0.73 11.08
CA VAL A 41 3.96 0.08 10.05
C VAL A 41 4.95 1.01 9.34
N ARG A 42 5.79 1.74 10.08
CA ARG A 42 6.77 2.67 9.51
C ARG A 42 7.83 1.94 8.67
N GLN A 43 8.31 0.79 9.12
CA GLN A 43 9.29 -0.01 8.36
C GLN A 43 8.69 -0.52 7.05
N GLN A 44 7.46 -1.02 7.11
CA GLN A 44 6.75 -1.54 5.95
C GLN A 44 6.45 -0.43 4.94
N PHE A 45 6.02 0.76 5.40
CA PHE A 45 5.86 1.94 4.55
C PHE A 45 7.17 2.31 3.83
N LYS A 46 8.29 2.43 4.56
CA LYS A 46 9.60 2.75 3.97
C LYS A 46 10.04 1.72 2.93
N LYS A 47 9.76 0.44 3.19
CA LYS A 47 10.05 -0.66 2.27
C LYS A 47 9.26 -0.51 0.98
N LEU A 48 7.94 -0.28 1.05
CA LEU A 48 7.08 -0.11 -0.12
C LEU A 48 7.46 1.13 -0.93
N VAL A 49 7.72 2.27 -0.28
CA VAL A 49 8.19 3.48 -0.96
C VAL A 49 9.47 3.21 -1.76
N ARG A 50 10.45 2.52 -1.17
CA ARG A 50 11.69 2.18 -1.86
C ARG A 50 11.48 1.19 -3.02
N LEU A 51 10.53 0.27 -2.88
CA LEU A 51 10.23 -0.75 -3.88
C LEU A 51 9.47 -0.17 -5.09
N LEU A 52 8.61 0.82 -4.86
CA LEU A 52 7.75 1.45 -5.86
C LEU A 52 8.33 2.73 -6.44
N ASP A 53 9.45 3.23 -5.89
CA ASP A 53 10.12 4.44 -6.38
C ASP A 53 10.36 4.38 -7.91
N PRO A 54 9.77 5.29 -8.71
CA PRO A 54 9.84 5.23 -10.18
C PRO A 54 11.23 5.55 -10.75
N ASN A 55 12.14 6.10 -9.93
CA ASN A 55 13.53 6.27 -10.32
C ASN A 55 14.24 4.91 -10.40
N LYS A 56 13.93 4.01 -9.46
CA LYS A 56 14.50 2.66 -9.34
C LYS A 56 13.65 1.56 -9.99
N ASN A 57 12.34 1.77 -10.08
CA ASN A 57 11.37 0.81 -10.60
C ASN A 57 10.73 1.36 -11.89
N LYS A 58 11.03 0.71 -13.01
CA LYS A 58 10.51 1.09 -14.34
C LYS A 58 9.27 0.29 -14.76
N PHE A 59 8.68 -0.48 -13.86
CA PHE A 59 7.45 -1.19 -14.16
C PHE A 59 6.29 -0.19 -14.31
N PRO A 60 5.35 -0.44 -15.24
CA PRO A 60 4.14 0.35 -15.37
C PRO A 60 3.41 0.47 -14.02
N PHE A 61 2.77 1.63 -13.79
CA PHE A 61 1.96 1.92 -12.60
C PHE A 61 2.71 1.94 -11.26
N ALA A 62 4.05 1.89 -11.26
CA ALA A 62 4.84 2.03 -10.03
C ALA A 62 4.58 3.37 -9.32
N ASP A 63 4.42 4.45 -10.08
CA ASP A 63 4.09 5.78 -9.57
C ASP A 63 2.69 5.82 -8.93
N GLU A 64 1.69 5.23 -9.60
CA GLU A 64 0.33 5.15 -9.08
C GLU A 64 0.25 4.30 -7.80
N ALA A 65 0.93 3.15 -7.78
CA ALA A 65 1.03 2.32 -6.58
C ALA A 65 1.74 3.07 -5.44
N LEU A 66 2.80 3.83 -5.74
CA LEU A 66 3.48 4.67 -4.75
C LEU A 66 2.54 5.74 -4.19
N MET A 67 1.68 6.35 -5.02
CA MET A 67 0.68 7.30 -4.57
C MET A 67 -0.28 6.67 -3.56
N ARG A 68 -0.81 5.47 -3.86
CA ARG A 68 -1.72 4.76 -2.92
C ARG A 68 -1.05 4.45 -1.59
N VAL A 69 0.21 4.04 -1.60
CA VAL A 69 0.99 3.82 -0.38
C VAL A 69 1.16 5.09 0.43
N ARG A 70 1.28 6.28 -0.20
CA ARG A 70 1.42 7.58 0.49
C ARG A 70 0.10 8.11 1.05
N GLU A 71 -1.03 7.70 0.48
CA GLU A 71 -2.38 8.04 0.95
C GLU A 71 -2.85 7.14 2.12
N ALA A 72 -2.18 6.01 2.34
CA ALA A 72 -2.46 5.07 3.44
C ALA A 72 -1.69 5.39 4.72
#